data_AF-A0A0D2S3M2-F1
#
_entry.id   AF-A0A0D2S3M2-F1
#
_cell.length_a   1.000
_cell.length_b   1.000
_cell.length_c   1.000
_cell.angle_alpha   90.00
_cell.angle_beta   90.00
_cell.angle_gamma   90.00
#
_symmetry.space_group_name_H-M   'P 1'
#
loop_
_entity.id
_entity.type
_entity.pdbx_description
1 polymer ?
#
loop_
_entity_poly.entity_id
_entity_poly.type
_entity_poly.pdbx_seq_one_letter_code
_entity_poly.pdbx_strand_id
1 'polypeptide(L)'
;LSPADPLRNYTTGETRGGVDRSDVKLLQIIQPEGPSFRWNFRIGFTPREGLVIYYVAYVDGSRGRRPIAHRLSFVEMVVPYGDPNEPYYRKNAFDAGEDGLGKNAHSLKK
;
A
#
# COMPACT_ATOMS: atom_id res chain seq x y z
N LEU A 1 0.11 3.47 -37.47
CA LEU A 1 0.33 3.45 -36.01
C LEU A 1 1.76 3.91 -35.77
N SER A 2 1.97 4.85 -34.83
CA SER A 2 3.34 5.20 -34.43
C SER A 2 4.07 3.96 -33.90
N PRO A 3 5.39 3.82 -34.10
CA PRO A 3 6.15 2.73 -33.51
C PRO A 3 5.94 2.69 -31.99
N ALA A 4 5.90 1.48 -31.41
CA ALA A 4 5.85 1.35 -29.96
C ALA A 4 7.10 2.00 -29.37
N ASP A 5 6.91 3.03 -28.56
CA ASP A 5 7.99 3.68 -27.82
C ASP A 5 8.46 2.71 -26.72
N PRO A 6 9.68 2.16 -26.80
CA PRO A 6 10.18 1.19 -25.83
C PRO A 6 10.27 1.76 -24.40
N LEU A 7 10.21 3.09 -24.23
CA LEU A 7 10.17 3.76 -22.92
C LEU A 7 8.78 3.79 -22.27
N ARG A 8 7.71 3.46 -23.01
CA ARG A 8 6.35 3.37 -22.44
C ARG A 8 6.08 2.03 -21.75
N ASN A 9 6.92 1.02 -22.00
CA ASN A 9 6.79 -0.31 -21.39
C ASN A 9 7.86 -0.49 -20.30
N TYR A 10 7.40 -0.60 -19.05
CA TYR A 10 8.27 -0.71 -17.87
C TYR A 10 8.56 -2.16 -17.46
N THR A 11 8.49 -3.09 -18.41
CA THR A 11 8.80 -4.51 -18.18
C THR A 11 10.31 -4.75 -18.16
N THR A 12 10.75 -5.97 -17.80
CA THR A 12 12.17 -6.32 -17.73
C THR A 12 12.88 -6.05 -19.06
N GLY A 13 14.15 -5.67 -19.01
CA GLY A 13 14.99 -5.31 -20.17
C GLY A 13 14.88 -6.29 -21.33
N GLU A 14 14.86 -7.59 -21.03
CA GLU A 14 14.70 -8.69 -22.00
C GLU A 14 13.44 -8.53 -22.87
N THR A 15 12.32 -8.08 -22.28
CA THR A 15 11.04 -7.96 -22.99
C THR A 15 10.88 -6.64 -23.75
N ARG A 16 11.68 -5.61 -23.42
CA ARG A 16 11.58 -4.25 -24.01
C ARG A 16 12.78 -3.86 -24.88
N GLY A 17 13.70 -4.79 -25.15
CA GLY A 17 14.90 -4.54 -25.96
C GLY A 17 15.96 -3.67 -25.27
N GLY A 18 15.94 -3.62 -23.93
CA GLY A 18 16.89 -2.87 -23.10
C GLY A 18 17.71 -3.78 -22.18
N VAL A 19 18.56 -3.19 -21.33
CA VAL A 19 19.37 -3.92 -20.35
C VAL A 19 19.00 -3.47 -18.95
N ASP A 20 18.75 -4.43 -18.06
CA ASP A 20 18.51 -4.14 -16.64
C ASP A 20 19.82 -3.99 -15.87
N ARG A 21 19.77 -3.32 -14.71
CA ARG A 21 20.93 -3.16 -13.82
C ARG A 21 21.40 -4.53 -13.32
N SER A 22 22.68 -4.83 -13.51
CA SER A 22 23.31 -6.09 -13.09
C SER A 22 24.19 -5.97 -11.84
N ASP A 23 24.34 -4.77 -11.29
CA ASP A 23 25.25 -4.45 -10.19
C ASP A 23 24.56 -4.42 -8.81
N VAL A 24 23.25 -4.69 -8.76
CA VAL A 24 22.52 -4.83 -7.49
C VAL A 24 22.96 -6.11 -6.80
N LYS A 25 23.64 -5.97 -5.66
CA LYS A 25 24.08 -7.10 -4.83
C LYS A 25 22.92 -7.65 -4.00
N LEU A 26 22.93 -8.96 -3.76
CA LEU A 26 21.91 -9.64 -2.95
C LEU A 26 21.92 -9.13 -1.51
N LEU A 27 20.73 -8.78 -0.98
CA LEU A 27 20.50 -8.54 0.43
C LEU A 27 19.68 -9.68 1.01
N GLN A 28 20.21 -10.36 2.03
CA GLN A 28 19.50 -11.40 2.76
C GLN A 28 18.99 -10.84 4.09
N ILE A 29 17.69 -10.91 4.32
CA ILE A 29 17.04 -10.52 5.58
C ILE A 29 16.60 -11.81 6.29
N ILE A 30 17.32 -12.19 7.35
CA ILE A 30 17.10 -13.45 8.08
C ILE A 30 16.90 -13.13 9.56
N GLN A 31 15.88 -13.74 10.17
CA GLN A 31 15.64 -13.68 11.61
C GLN A 31 15.69 -15.11 12.18
N PRO A 32 16.86 -15.59 12.65
CA PRO A 32 17.03 -16.98 13.10
C PRO A 32 16.08 -17.38 14.23
N GLU A 33 15.75 -16.43 15.09
CA GLU A 33 14.84 -16.60 16.24
C GLU A 33 13.41 -16.14 15.94
N GLY A 34 13.12 -15.76 14.68
CA GLY A 34 11.82 -15.24 14.25
C GLY A 34 11.56 -13.77 14.63
N PRO A 35 10.33 -13.28 14.38
CA PRO A 35 9.96 -11.89 14.63
C PRO A 35 9.63 -11.58 16.09
N SER A 36 9.80 -10.32 16.52
CA SER A 36 9.70 -9.90 17.94
C SER A 36 8.58 -8.89 18.22
N PHE A 37 7.40 -9.01 17.59
CA PHE A 37 6.31 -8.04 17.74
C PHE A 37 5.86 -7.90 19.22
N ARG A 38 5.77 -6.66 19.74
CA ARG A 38 5.40 -6.36 21.16
C ARG A 38 4.10 -5.57 21.36
N TRP A 39 3.52 -5.05 20.28
CA TRP A 39 2.30 -4.25 20.33
C TRP A 39 1.06 -5.13 20.38
N ASN A 40 0.03 -4.70 21.12
CA ASN A 40 -1.25 -5.41 21.20
C ASN A 40 -2.30 -4.68 20.38
N PHE A 41 -2.77 -5.30 19.29
CA PHE A 41 -3.85 -4.81 18.46
C PHE A 41 -4.48 -5.95 17.68
N ARG A 42 -5.67 -5.71 17.12
CA ARG A 42 -6.37 -6.61 16.20
C ARG A 42 -6.37 -6.03 14.80
N ILE A 43 -5.97 -6.84 13.82
CA ILE A 43 -6.08 -6.48 12.40
C ILE A 43 -7.49 -6.84 11.91
N GLY A 44 -8.13 -5.91 11.22
CA GLY A 44 -9.35 -6.14 10.45
C GLY A 44 -9.15 -5.69 9.00
N PHE A 45 -10.08 -6.11 8.15
CA PHE A 45 -10.05 -5.78 6.74
C PHE A 45 -11.47 -5.56 6.21
N THR A 46 -11.70 -4.48 5.46
CA THR A 46 -12.99 -4.20 4.82
C THR A 46 -12.80 -3.91 3.34
N PRO A 47 -13.78 -4.22 2.45
CA PRO A 47 -13.66 -3.89 1.03
C PRO A 47 -13.45 -2.40 0.75
N ARG A 48 -14.01 -1.53 1.59
CA ARG A 48 -13.93 -0.07 1.43
C ARG A 48 -12.62 0.52 1.95
N GLU A 49 -12.28 0.27 3.21
CA GLU A 49 -11.15 0.93 3.90
C GLU A 49 -9.85 0.14 3.79
N GLY A 50 -9.90 -1.13 3.37
CA GLY A 50 -8.74 -2.02 3.40
C GLY A 50 -8.35 -2.33 4.84
N LEU A 51 -7.09 -2.09 5.19
CA LEU A 51 -6.54 -2.36 6.52
C LEU A 51 -7.22 -1.49 7.59
N VAL A 52 -7.75 -2.14 8.63
CA VAL A 52 -8.26 -1.48 9.84
C VAL A 52 -7.52 -2.02 11.07
N ILE A 53 -7.05 -1.15 11.95
CA ILE A 53 -6.36 -1.54 13.18
C ILE A 53 -7.27 -1.25 14.37
N TYR A 54 -7.64 -2.28 15.12
CA TYR A 54 -8.52 -2.19 16.29
C TYR A 54 -7.75 -2.40 17.60
N TYR A 55 -8.25 -1.80 18.68
CA TYR A 55 -7.83 -2.04 20.06
C TYR A 55 -6.33 -1.85 20.32
N VAL A 56 -5.72 -0.85 19.68
CA VAL A 56 -4.30 -0.52 19.83
C VAL A 56 -3.99 -0.22 21.29
N ALA A 57 -3.07 -0.99 21.85
CA ALA A 57 -2.58 -0.81 23.19
C ALA A 57 -1.09 -1.14 23.29
N TYR A 58 -0.44 -0.49 24.25
CA TYR A 58 0.94 -0.75 24.62
C TYR A 58 1.00 -1.46 25.97
N VAL A 59 1.91 -2.41 26.13
CA VAL A 59 2.16 -3.10 27.42
C VAL A 59 3.33 -2.41 28.11
N ASP A 60 3.04 -1.65 29.16
CA ASP A 60 3.99 -0.76 29.84
C ASP A 60 4.50 -1.38 31.15
N GLY A 61 5.30 -2.46 31.04
CA GLY A 61 5.92 -3.12 32.18
C GLY A 61 4.93 -3.46 33.30
N SER A 62 5.22 -2.99 34.52
CA SER A 62 4.37 -3.17 35.71
C SER A 62 3.06 -2.40 35.68
N ARG A 63 2.91 -1.40 34.79
CA ARG A 63 1.68 -0.61 34.63
C ARG A 63 0.61 -1.34 33.80
N GLY A 64 0.97 -2.46 33.17
CA GLY A 64 0.04 -3.29 32.41
C GLY A 64 -0.36 -2.68 31.07
N ARG A 65 -1.54 -3.07 30.56
CA ARG A 65 -2.02 -2.69 29.22
C ARG A 65 -2.59 -1.27 29.22
N ARG A 66 -2.02 -0.40 28.38
CA ARG A 66 -2.43 1.00 28.19
C ARG A 66 -3.08 1.19 26.81
N PRO A 67 -4.41 1.40 26.73
CA PRO A 67 -5.09 1.67 25.46
C PRO A 67 -4.62 2.99 24.84
N ILE A 68 -4.50 3.02 23.51
CA ILE A 68 -4.07 4.19 22.73
C ILE A 68 -5.14 4.58 21.71
N ALA A 69 -5.67 3.62 20.94
CA ALA A 69 -6.72 3.87 19.97
C ALA A 69 -7.68 2.69 19.87
N HIS A 70 -8.97 2.97 19.78
CA HIS A 70 -9.98 1.92 19.60
C HIS A 70 -10.01 1.40 18.15
N ARG A 71 -9.90 2.30 17.17
CA ARG A 71 -9.97 1.98 15.74
C ARG A 71 -9.21 3.01 14.91
N LEU A 72 -8.35 2.55 14.02
CA LEU A 72 -7.62 3.38 13.05
C LEU A 72 -7.85 2.80 11.64
N SER A 73 -8.21 3.66 10.68
CA SER A 73 -8.39 3.31 9.27
C SER A 73 -8.19 4.53 8.37
N PHE A 74 -7.98 4.28 7.08
CA PHE A 74 -8.18 5.29 6.04
C PHE A 74 -9.65 5.25 5.60
N VAL A 75 -10.43 6.22 6.08
CA VAL A 75 -11.87 6.30 5.79
C VAL A 75 -12.16 6.86 4.39
N GLU A 76 -11.24 7.64 3.84
CA GLU A 76 -11.30 8.16 2.48
C GLU A 76 -9.92 8.55 1.95
N MET A 77 -9.77 8.59 0.64
CA MET A 77 -8.61 9.15 -0.06
C MET A 77 -9.11 9.80 -1.36
N VAL A 78 -8.75 11.08 -1.58
CA VAL A 78 -9.27 11.86 -2.70
C VAL A 78 -8.15 12.32 -3.63
N VAL A 79 -8.38 12.18 -4.94
CA VAL A 79 -7.45 12.59 -6.00
C VAL A 79 -8.14 13.59 -6.94
N PRO A 80 -8.11 14.89 -6.61
CA PRO A 80 -8.67 15.93 -7.46
C PRO A 80 -7.70 16.29 -8.60
N TYR A 81 -8.21 16.36 -9.83
CA TYR A 81 -7.43 16.82 -10.97
C TYR A 81 -7.52 18.35 -11.08
N GLY A 82 -6.36 19.00 -11.25
CA GLY A 82 -6.26 20.47 -11.31
C GLY A 82 -6.37 21.08 -12.71
N ASP A 83 -6.63 20.28 -13.76
CA ASP A 83 -6.80 20.79 -15.12
C ASP A 83 -8.24 21.31 -15.31
N PRO A 84 -8.44 22.62 -15.59
CA PRO A 84 -9.77 23.20 -15.73
C PRO A 84 -10.45 22.87 -17.06
N ASN A 85 -9.74 22.28 -18.03
CA ASN A 85 -10.30 22.00 -19.34
C ASN A 85 -11.13 20.71 -19.36
N GLU A 86 -12.04 20.60 -20.34
CA GLU A 86 -12.82 19.38 -20.59
C GLU A 86 -11.92 18.26 -21.14
N PRO A 87 -12.09 16.99 -20.68
CA PRO A 87 -13.04 16.50 -19.67
C PRO A 87 -12.50 16.48 -18.22
N TYR A 88 -11.31 17.02 -17.99
CA TYR A 88 -10.54 16.79 -16.76
C TYR A 88 -11.07 17.53 -15.54
N TYR A 89 -11.74 18.67 -15.70
CA TYR A 89 -12.26 19.46 -14.57
C TYR A 89 -13.25 18.70 -13.67
N ARG A 90 -13.88 17.64 -14.18
CA ARG A 90 -14.80 16.79 -13.41
C ARG A 90 -14.10 15.61 -12.71
N LYS A 91 -12.83 15.35 -13.00
CA LYS A 91 -12.11 14.20 -12.46
C LYS A 91 -11.71 14.46 -11.02
N ASN A 92 -12.42 13.80 -10.11
CA ASN A 92 -12.17 13.81 -8.69
C ASN A 92 -12.45 12.40 -8.17
N ALA A 93 -11.42 11.58 -8.06
CA ALA A 93 -11.59 10.21 -7.60
C ALA A 93 -11.66 10.19 -6.07
N PHE A 94 -12.65 9.49 -5.52
CA PHE A 94 -12.73 9.15 -4.10
C PHE A 94 -12.42 7.67 -3.97
N ASP A 95 -11.13 7.33 -3.94
CA ASP A 95 -10.63 5.97 -4.13
C ASP A 95 -11.24 4.96 -3.15
N ALA A 96 -11.45 5.34 -1.88
CA ALA A 96 -12.09 4.44 -0.93
C ALA A 96 -13.60 4.37 -1.15
N GLY A 97 -14.26 5.51 -1.34
CA GLY A 97 -15.71 5.61 -1.49
C GLY A 97 -16.27 5.04 -2.80
N GLU A 98 -15.57 5.21 -3.91
CA GLU A 98 -16.02 4.85 -5.26
C GLU A 98 -15.51 3.48 -5.71
N ASP A 99 -14.28 3.11 -5.36
CA ASP A 99 -13.68 1.85 -5.85
C ASP A 99 -13.32 0.86 -4.73
N GLY A 100 -12.95 1.36 -3.55
CA GLY A 100 -12.68 0.56 -2.35
C GLY A 100 -11.22 0.10 -2.25
N LEU A 101 -10.52 0.57 -1.21
CA LEU A 101 -9.11 0.27 -0.99
C LEU A 101 -8.86 -1.21 -0.75
N GLY A 102 -9.77 -1.88 -0.05
CA GLY A 102 -9.64 -3.29 0.28
C GLY A 102 -10.00 -4.22 -0.89
N LYS A 103 -10.99 -3.84 -1.69
CA LYS A 103 -11.36 -4.55 -2.92
C LYS A 103 -10.19 -4.60 -3.90
N ASN A 104 -9.40 -3.54 -3.96
CA ASN A 104 -8.23 -3.43 -4.84
C ASN A 104 -6.91 -3.89 -4.22
N ALA A 105 -6.95 -4.58 -3.07
CA ALA A 105 -5.75 -5.10 -2.45
C ALA A 105 -5.13 -6.22 -3.30
N HIS A 106 -3.84 -6.08 -3.57
CA HIS A 106 -3.08 -7.08 -4.34
C HIS A 106 -2.57 -8.21 -3.43
N SER A 107 -2.44 -9.40 -4.01
CA SER A 107 -1.73 -10.51 -3.37
C SER A 107 -0.24 -10.20 -3.28
N LEU A 108 0.28 -10.16 -2.05
CA LEU A 108 1.72 -9.95 -1.81
C LEU A 108 2.53 -11.17 -2.25
N LYS A 109 3.62 -10.93 -2.99
CA LYS A 109 4.58 -11.97 -3.36
C LYS A 109 5.51 -12.27 -2.18
N LYS A 110 5.86 -13.55 -2.03
CA LYS A 110 6.86 -14.01 -1.06
C LYS A 110 8.25 -13.95 -1.68
#